data_AF-A0A960AQA4-F1
#
_entry.id   AF-A0A960AQA4-F1
#
_cell.length_a   1.000
_cell.length_b   1.000
_cell.length_c   1.000
_cell.angle_alpha   90.00
_cell.angle_beta   90.00
_cell.angle_gamma   90.00
#
_symmetry.space_group_name_H-M   'P 1'
#
loop_
_entity.id
_entity.type
_entity.pdbx_description
1 polymer ?
#
loop_
_entity_poly.entity_id
_entity_poly.type
_entity_poly.pdbx_seq_one_letter_code
_entity_poly.pdbx_strand_id
1 'polypeptide(L)'
;LALSVFERTREIGLLRAVGMLRSGIRRTIVLEALIIAVFGAVLGMVIGVAFGALLQRILASEGIEEFAVNVPQLALFLVLAAVGGVLAALWPA
;
A
#
# COMPACT_ATOMS: atom_id res chain seq x y z
N LEU A 1 0.98 22.27 7.33
CA LEU A 1 -0.14 21.93 6.43
C LEU A 1 -0.39 23.01 5.38
N ALA A 2 -0.57 24.30 5.74
CA ALA A 2 -0.69 25.37 4.73
C ALA A 2 0.54 25.48 3.80
N LEU A 3 1.76 25.33 4.33
CA LEU A 3 3.00 25.37 3.54
C LEU A 3 3.15 24.22 2.53
N SER A 4 2.78 22.97 2.89
CA SER A 4 2.96 21.82 1.98
C SER A 4 1.99 21.81 0.79
N VAL A 5 0.84 22.49 0.92
CA VAL A 5 -0.11 22.66 -0.20
C VAL A 5 0.46 23.64 -1.24
N PHE A 6 1.11 24.71 -0.81
CA PHE A 6 1.75 25.67 -1.71
C PHE A 6 2.92 25.05 -2.47
N GLU A 7 3.72 24.20 -1.83
CA GLU A 7 4.86 23.49 -2.46
C GLU A 7 4.40 22.55 -3.58
N ARG A 8 3.39 21.70 -3.31
CA ARG A 8 2.81 20.80 -4.34
C ARG A 8 2.18 21.56 -5.50
N THR A 9 1.57 22.72 -5.24
CA THR A 9 0.98 23.55 -6.31
C THR A 9 2.05 24.11 -7.24
N ARG A 10 3.21 24.51 -6.68
CA ARG A 10 4.34 25.04 -7.45
C ARG A 10 5.03 23.94 -8.28
N GLU A 11 5.19 22.73 -7.75
CA GLU A 11 5.67 21.57 -8.52
C GLU A 11 4.75 21.24 -9.69
N ILE A 12 3.43 21.16 -9.46
CA ILE A 12 2.45 20.90 -10.52
C ILE A 12 2.48 22.00 -11.58
N GLY A 13 2.62 23.26 -11.17
CA GLY A 13 2.77 24.40 -12.07
C GLY A 13 4.05 24.32 -12.92
N LEU A 14 5.17 23.91 -12.31
CA LEU A 14 6.45 23.73 -13.01
C LEU A 14 6.39 22.59 -14.02
N LEU A 15 5.85 21.43 -13.62
CA LEU A 15 5.69 20.27 -14.51
C LEU A 15 4.82 20.59 -15.72
N ARG A 16 3.73 21.37 -15.52
CA ARG A 16 2.89 21.83 -16.64
C ARG A 16 3.60 22.85 -17.53
N ALA A 17 4.47 23.70 -16.98
CA ALA A 17 5.26 24.65 -17.76
C ALA A 17 6.30 23.97 -18.66
N VAL A 18 6.82 22.82 -18.24
CA VAL A 18 7.74 21.97 -19.03
C VAL A 18 6.97 21.04 -20.00
N GLY A 19 5.63 21.14 -20.06
CA GLY A 19 4.79 20.44 -21.03
C GLY A 19 4.17 19.13 -20.54
N MET A 20 4.20 18.83 -19.23
CA MET A 20 3.61 17.61 -18.70
C MET A 20 2.07 17.63 -18.78
N LEU A 21 1.51 16.58 -19.38
CA LEU A 21 0.07 16.37 -19.49
C LEU A 21 -0.53 16.05 -18.11
N ARG A 22 -1.80 16.42 -17.89
CA ARG A 22 -2.54 16.11 -16.64
C ARG A 22 -2.56 14.61 -16.33
N SER A 23 -2.57 13.77 -17.37
CA SER A 23 -2.46 12.31 -17.26
C SER A 23 -1.10 11.84 -16.74
N GLY A 24 -0.01 12.55 -17.07
CA GLY A 24 1.33 12.27 -16.56
C GLY A 24 1.41 12.49 -15.05
N ILE A 25 0.87 13.62 -14.57
CA ILE A 25 0.82 13.95 -13.14
C ILE A 25 0.01 12.90 -12.37
N ARG A 26 -1.18 12.53 -12.87
CA ARG A 26 -2.00 11.47 -12.25
C ARG A 26 -1.29 10.12 -12.21
N ARG A 27 -0.57 9.76 -13.29
CA ARG A 27 0.17 8.50 -13.35
C ARG A 27 1.28 8.43 -12.30
N THR A 28 2.01 9.52 -12.10
CA THR A 28 3.05 9.58 -11.07
C THR A 28 2.47 9.39 -9.67
N ILE A 29 1.38 10.10 -9.36
CA ILE A 29 0.71 10.00 -8.04
C ILE A 29 0.19 8.57 -7.79
N VAL A 30 -0.43 7.95 -8.80
CA VAL A 30 -0.94 6.57 -8.68
C VAL A 30 0.21 5.57 -8.49
N LEU A 31 1.33 5.74 -9.20
CA LEU A 31 2.51 4.88 -9.05
C LEU A 31 3.13 5.01 -7.66
N GLU A 32 3.25 6.23 -7.13
CA GLU A 32 3.78 6.46 -5.79
C GLU A 32 2.89 5.82 -4.72
N ALA A 33 1.57 6.01 -4.81
CA ALA A 33 0.62 5.39 -3.89
C ALA A 33 0.61 3.85 -4.01
N LEU A 34 0.74 3.31 -5.22
CA LEU A 34 0.84 1.87 -5.45
C LEU A 34 2.10 1.29 -4.78
N ILE A 35 3.24 1.96 -4.92
CA ILE A 35 4.50 1.55 -4.27
C ILE A 35 4.30 1.52 -2.76
N ILE A 36 3.77 2.60 -2.17
CA ILE A 36 3.55 2.68 -0.72
C ILE A 36 2.59 1.57 -0.25
N ALA A 37 1.48 1.36 -0.96
CA ALA A 37 0.47 0.36 -0.60
C ALA A 37 1.02 -1.07 -0.68
N VAL A 38 1.77 -1.40 -1.73
CA VAL A 38 2.39 -2.72 -1.89
C VAL A 38 3.45 -2.94 -0.81
N PHE A 39 4.32 -1.97 -0.53
CA PHE A 39 5.30 -2.08 0.54
C PHE A 39 4.63 -2.28 1.90
N GLY A 40 3.60 -1.49 2.21
CA GLY A 40 2.83 -1.64 3.44
C GLY A 40 2.17 -3.02 3.55
N ALA A 41 1.59 -3.53 2.47
CA ALA A 41 0.99 -4.86 2.43
C ALA A 41 2.01 -5.97 2.65
N VAL A 42 3.16 -5.91 1.97
CA VAL A 42 4.24 -6.90 2.14
C VAL A 42 4.76 -6.91 3.57
N LEU A 43 5.06 -5.74 4.14
CA LEU A 43 5.52 -5.64 5.52
C LEU A 43 4.45 -6.12 6.50
N GLY A 44 3.20 -5.73 6.31
CA GLY A 44 2.07 -6.17 7.12
C GLY A 44 1.87 -7.69 7.06
N MET A 45 2.00 -8.30 5.89
CA MET A 45 1.92 -9.76 5.74
C MET A 45 3.09 -10.47 6.43
N VAL A 46 4.32 -9.99 6.29
CA VAL A 46 5.49 -10.57 6.97
C VAL A 46 5.29 -10.53 8.48
N ILE A 47 4.89 -9.37 9.01
CA ILE A 47 4.63 -9.21 10.45
C ILE A 47 3.46 -10.08 10.89
N GLY A 48 2.35 -10.08 10.14
CA GLY A 48 1.15 -10.86 10.46
C GLY A 48 1.38 -12.36 10.45
N VAL A 49 2.12 -12.89 9.47
CA VAL A 49 2.51 -14.31 9.41
C VAL A 49 3.46 -14.66 10.56
N ALA A 50 4.44 -13.81 10.86
CA ALA A 50 5.35 -14.03 11.98
C ALA A 50 4.62 -14.05 13.33
N PHE A 51 3.69 -13.10 13.55
CA PHE A 51 2.84 -13.08 14.74
C PHE A 51 1.92 -14.29 14.80
N GLY A 52 1.29 -14.68 13.69
CA GLY A 52 0.43 -15.85 13.61
C GLY A 52 1.19 -17.13 13.97
N ALA A 53 2.41 -17.29 13.46
CA ALA A 53 3.28 -18.42 13.79
C ALA A 53 3.70 -18.42 15.28
N LEU A 54 3.96 -17.25 15.86
CA LEU A 54 4.28 -17.13 17.28
C LEU A 54 3.07 -17.49 18.15
N LEU A 55 1.89 -17.00 17.81
CA LEU A 55 0.64 -17.32 18.52
C LEU A 55 0.33 -18.81 18.45
N GLN A 56 0.49 -19.41 17.27
CA GLN A 56 0.29 -20.85 17.08
C GLN A 56 1.24 -21.66 17.96
N ARG A 57 2.51 -21.26 18.09
CA ARG A 57 3.45 -21.94 19.01
C ARG A 57 3.04 -21.84 20.47
N ILE A 58 2.46 -20.71 20.89
CA ILE A 58 1.99 -20.53 22.28
C ILE A 58 0.75 -21.40 22.54
N LEU A 59 -0.17 -21.48 21.57
CA LEU A 59 -1.41 -22.24 21.68
C LEU A 59 -1.27 -23.71 21.26
N ALA A 60 -0.08 -24.13 20.80
CA ALA A 60 0.21 -25.52 20.44
C ALA A 60 -0.03 -26.47 21.62
N SER A 61 0.23 -26.03 22.85
CA SER A 61 -0.08 -26.81 24.06
C SER A 61 -1.58 -27.04 24.30
N GLU A 62 -2.45 -26.28 23.63
CA GLU A 62 -3.91 -26.41 23.70
C GLU A 62 -4.49 -27.23 22.52
N GLY A 63 -3.64 -27.83 21.68
CA GLY A 63 -4.05 -28.69 20.57
C GLY A 63 -4.19 -28.00 19.22
N ILE A 64 -3.81 -26.72 19.11
CA ILE A 64 -3.77 -25.99 17.82
C ILE A 64 -2.39 -26.18 17.18
N GLU A 65 -2.18 -27.32 16.54
CA GLU A 65 -0.88 -27.68 15.95
C GLU A 65 -0.72 -27.28 14.48
N GLU A 66 -1.81 -27.02 13.76
CA GLU A 66 -1.73 -26.67 12.33
C GLU A 66 -1.64 -25.16 12.09
N PHE A 67 -0.49 -24.71 11.62
CA PHE A 67 -0.31 -23.38 11.05
C PHE A 67 -0.56 -23.43 9.54
N ALA A 68 -1.78 -23.12 9.10
CA ALA A 68 -2.14 -23.09 7.68
C ALA A 68 -2.01 -21.68 7.11
N VAL A 69 -0.94 -21.42 6.34
CA VAL A 69 -0.81 -20.19 5.56
C VAL A 69 -1.49 -20.37 4.21
N ASN A 70 -2.65 -19.75 4.03
CA ASN A 70 -3.37 -19.77 2.77
C ASN A 70 -2.77 -18.73 1.79
N VAL A 71 -1.89 -19.21 0.89
CA VAL A 71 -1.23 -18.37 -0.13
C VAL A 71 -2.25 -17.60 -1.02
N PRO A 72 -3.35 -18.22 -1.50
CA PRO A 72 -4.42 -17.48 -2.18
C PRO A 72 -4.97 -16.28 -1.39
N GLN A 73 -5.14 -16.43 -0.08
CA GLN A 73 -5.65 -15.35 0.77
C GLN A 73 -4.64 -14.21 0.93
N LEU A 74 -3.34 -14.53 1.05
CA LEU A 74 -2.29 -13.51 1.03
C LEU A 74 -2.23 -12.76 -0.31
N ALA A 75 -2.36 -13.49 -1.43
CA ALA A 75 -2.44 -12.87 -2.75
C ALA A 75 -3.65 -11.92 -2.86
N LEU A 76 -4.82 -12.34 -2.35
CA LEU A 76 -6.00 -11.49 -2.29
C LEU A 76 -5.77 -10.22 -1.46
N PHE A 77 -5.14 -10.34 -0.29
CA PHE A 77 -4.79 -9.16 0.53
C PHE A 77 -3.89 -8.19 -0.21
N LEU A 78 -2.88 -8.68 -0.93
CA LEU A 78 -1.98 -7.83 -1.72
C LEU A 78 -2.71 -7.12 -2.86
N VAL A 79 -3.63 -7.82 -3.54
CA VAL A 79 -4.49 -7.22 -4.58
C VAL A 79 -5.39 -6.14 -3.98
N LEU A 80 -6.04 -6.41 -2.83
CA LEU A 80 -6.89 -5.44 -2.16
C LEU A 80 -6.11 -4.19 -1.71
N ALA A 81 -4.89 -4.37 -1.19
CA ALA A 81 -4.03 -3.27 -0.81
C ALA A 81 -3.63 -2.41 -2.02
N ALA A 82 -3.26 -3.05 -3.14
CA ALA A 82 -2.94 -2.33 -4.38
C ALA A 82 -4.14 -1.53 -4.90
N VAL A 83 -5.33 -2.13 -4.93
CA VAL A 83 -6.58 -1.45 -5.30
C VAL A 83 -6.88 -0.30 -4.34
N GLY A 84 -6.73 -0.51 -3.04
CA GLY A 84 -6.89 0.53 -2.02
C GLY A 84 -5.93 1.71 -2.23
N GLY A 85 -4.66 1.44 -2.54
CA GLY A 85 -3.66 2.46 -2.86
C GLY A 85 -4.03 3.28 -4.08
N VAL A 86 -4.51 2.63 -5.15
CA VAL A 86 -5.00 3.31 -6.36
C VAL A 86 -6.23 4.17 -6.05
N LEU A 87 -7.21 3.64 -5.32
CA LEU A 87 -8.42 4.39 -4.95
C LEU A 87 -8.10 5.60 -4.07
N ALA A 88 -7.19 5.43 -3.10
CA ALA A 88 -6.71 6.52 -2.25
C ALA A 88 -5.97 7.61 -3.05
N ALA A 89 -5.25 7.24 -4.11
CA ALA A 89 -4.59 8.19 -5.00
C ALA A 89 -5.56 8.94 -5.92
N LEU A 90 -6.72 8.33 -6.23
CA LEU A 90 -7.75 8.95 -7.07
C LEU A 90 -8.65 9.91 -6.29
N TRP A 91 -8.82 9.72 -4.97
CA TRP A 91 -9.71 10.55 -4.14
C TRP A 91 -9.33 12.05 -4.07
N PRO A 92 -8.04 12.45 -4.01
CA PRO A 92 -7.62 13.85 -4.01
C PRO A 92 -7.22 14.40 -5.39
N ALA A 93 -7.34 13.64 -6.48
CA ALA A 93 -6.79 13.94 -7.81
C ALA A 93 -7.78 14.47 -8.86
#